data_AF-A0A6S6XCA4-F1
#
_entry.id   AF-A0A6S6XCA4-F1
#
_cell.length_a   1.000
_cell.length_b   1.000
_cell.length_c   1.000
_cell.angle_alpha   90.00
_cell.angle_beta   90.00
_cell.angle_gamma   90.00
#
_symmetry.space_group_name_H-M   'P 1'
#
loop_
_entity.id
_entity.type
_entity.pdbx_description
1 polymer ?
#
loop_
_entity_poly.entity_id
_entity_poly.type
_entity_poly.pdbx_seq_one_letter_code
_entity_poly.pdbx_strand_id
1 'polypeptide(L)' 'MDFIAWGEEYLQEARALKARTDLLRRRLLSAAAAERKELNYRICLLYSMYLECRSTGRLLQSYGGKEDSGREK' A
#
# COMPACT_ATOMS: atom_id res chain seq x y z
N MET A 1 11.31 0.21 -19.91
CA MET A 1 11.07 0.15 -18.46
C MET A 1 9.60 -0.19 -18.31
N ASP A 2 9.24 -1.33 -17.70
CA ASP A 2 7.83 -1.72 -17.63
C ASP A 2 7.17 -1.07 -16.39
N PHE A 3 6.79 0.20 -16.55
CA PHE A 3 6.17 0.97 -15.49
C PHE A 3 4.80 0.41 -15.08
N ILE A 4 4.10 -0.28 -15.99
CA ILE A 4 2.81 -0.90 -15.69
C ILE A 4 3.01 -2.10 -14.77
N ALA A 5 3.92 -3.02 -15.14
CA ALA A 5 4.22 -4.20 -14.34
C ALA A 5 4.73 -3.84 -12.95
N TRP A 6 5.70 -2.92 -12.86
CA TRP A 6 6.20 -2.46 -11.56
C TRP A 6 5.14 -1.74 -10.74
N GLY A 7 4.29 -0.95 -11.40
CA GLY A 7 3.16 -0.31 -10.73
C GLY A 7 2.21 -1.32 -10.10
N GLU A 8 1.93 -2.42 -10.79
CA GLU A 8 1.08 -3.50 -10.26
C GLU A 8 1.72 -4.23 -9.07
N GLU A 9 3.04 -4.47 -9.09
CA GLU A 9 3.76 -5.05 -7.95
C GLU A 9 3.59 -4.20 -6.67
N TYR A 10 3.77 -2.87 -6.78
CA TYR A 10 3.53 -1.95 -5.67
C TYR A 10 2.07 -1.95 -5.19
N LEU A 11 1.11 -2.05 -6.11
CA LEU A 11 -0.31 -2.13 -5.75
C LEU A 11 -0.67 -3.46 -5.09
N GLN A 12 -0.01 -4.55 -5.47
CA GLN A 12 -0.16 -5.86 -4.81
C GLN A 12 0.32 -5.80 -3.37
N GLU A 13 1.50 -5.24 -3.14
CA GLU A 13 2.04 -5.04 -1.79
C GLU A 13 1.12 -4.13 -0.96
N ALA A 14 0.62 -3.04 -1.54
CA ALA A 14 -0.34 -2.15 -0.88
C ALA A 14 -1.62 -2.89 -0.43
N ARG A 15 -2.14 -3.82 -1.24
CA ARG A 15 -3.31 -4.65 -0.87
C ARG A 15 -3.00 -5.56 0.32
N ALA A 16 -1.83 -6.19 0.34
CA ALA A 16 -1.39 -7.05 1.46
C ALA A 16 -1.23 -6.25 2.77
N LEU A 17 -0.54 -5.10 2.71
CA LEU A 17 -0.35 -4.19 3.85
C LEU A 17 -1.68 -3.68 4.41
N LYS A 18 -2.61 -3.30 3.53
CA LYS A 18 -3.95 -2.87 3.93
C LYS A 18 -4.71 -3.99 4.63
N ALA A 19 -4.73 -5.20 4.06
CA ALA A 19 -5.39 -6.35 4.67
C ALA A 19 -4.84 -6.65 6.06
N ARG A 20 -3.51 -6.63 6.22
CA ARG A 20 -2.86 -6.83 7.52
C ARG A 20 -3.22 -5.73 8.53
N THR A 21 -3.20 -4.48 8.09
CA THR A 21 -3.57 -3.33 8.93
C THR A 21 -5.02 -3.43 9.42
N ASP A 22 -5.95 -3.83 8.54
CA ASP A 22 -7.36 -3.97 8.89
C ASP A 22 -7.60 -5.11 9.90
N LEU A 23 -6.85 -6.22 9.79
CA LEU A 23 -6.87 -7.29 10.81
C LEU A 23 -6.37 -6.80 12.17
N LEU A 24 -5.28 -6.03 12.19
CA LEU A 24 -4.75 -5.48 13.44
C LEU A 24 -5.70 -4.45 14.06
N ARG A 25 -6.34 -3.60 13.25
CA ARG A 25 -7.37 -2.66 13.74
C ARG A 25 -8.53 -3.39 14.40
N ARG A 26 -8.97 -4.52 13.86
CA ARG A 26 -9.99 -5.37 14.49
C ARG A 26 -9.49 -5.95 15.83
N ARG A 27 -8.26 -6.47 15.87
CA ARG A 27 -7.65 -6.98 17.11
C ARG A 27 -7.52 -5.89 18.18
N LEU A 28 -7.26 -4.64 17.80
CA LEU A 28 -7.14 -3.52 18.74
C LEU A 28 -8.39 -3.27 19.57
N LEU A 29 -9.57 -3.55 19.00
CA LEU A 29 -10.86 -3.33 19.65
C LEU A 29 -11.04 -4.19 20.91
N SER A 30 -10.39 -5.35 20.96
CA SER A 30 -10.45 -6.30 22.08
C SER A 30 -9.11 -6.49 22.79
N ALA A 31 -8.09 -5.68 22.48
CA ALA A 31 -6.76 -5.84 23.04
C ALA A 31 -6.67 -5.28 24.47
N ALA A 32 -5.96 -5.99 25.35
CA ALA A 32 -5.66 -5.54 26.70
C ALA A 32 -4.83 -4.24 26.67
N ALA A 33 -5.00 -3.37 27.67
CA ALA A 33 -4.36 -2.05 27.72
C ALA A 33 -2.84 -2.09 27.49
N ALA A 34 -2.16 -3.11 28.03
CA ALA A 34 -0.72 -3.30 27.87
C ALA A 34 -0.29 -3.56 26.40
N GLU A 35 -1.14 -4.20 25.59
CA GLU A 35 -0.83 -4.52 24.19
C GLU A 35 -1.20 -3.40 23.21
N ARG A 36 -2.11 -2.49 23.61
CA ARG A 36 -2.67 -1.47 22.70
C ARG A 36 -1.61 -0.53 22.13
N LYS A 37 -0.59 -0.17 22.91
CA LYS A 37 0.48 0.75 22.47
C LYS A 37 1.29 0.14 21.32
N GLU A 38 1.77 -1.08 21.50
CA GLU A 38 2.56 -1.81 20.49
C GLU A 38 1.72 -2.09 19.25
N LEU A 39 0.45 -2.47 19.44
CA LEU A 39 -0.44 -2.77 18.32
C LEU A 39 -0.78 -1.52 17.51
N ASN A 40 -0.99 -0.37 18.17
CA ASN A 40 -1.16 0.92 17.49
C ASN A 40 0.08 1.32 16.71
N TYR A 41 1.27 1.16 17.28
CA TYR A 41 2.52 1.46 16.59
C TYR A 41 2.64 0.66 15.28
N ARG A 42 2.38 -0.66 15.33
CA ARG A 42 2.39 -1.53 14.15
C ARG A 42 1.34 -1.12 13.11
N ILE A 43 0.13 -0.75 13.55
CA ILE A 43 -0.93 -0.25 12.66
C ILE A 43 -0.46 1.00 11.93
N CYS A 44 0.12 1.97 12.64
CA CYS A 44 0.61 3.21 12.05
C CYS A 44 1.70 2.93 11.01
N LEU A 45 2.70 2.11 11.36
CA LEU A 45 3.80 1.76 10.46
C LEU A 45 3.30 1.10 9.16
N LEU A 46 2.49 0.05 9.28
CA LEU A 46 1.97 -0.67 8.12
C LEU A 46 1.04 0.19 7.27
N TYR A 47 0.27 1.09 7.90
CA TYR A 47 -0.61 1.99 7.17
C TYR A 47 0.19 3.04 6.38
N SER A 48 1.28 3.57 6.93
CA SER A 48 2.19 4.47 6.20
C SER A 48 2.78 3.77 4.98
N MET A 49 3.30 2.55 5.15
CA MET A 49 3.85 1.76 4.02
C MET A 49 2.80 1.47 2.95
N TYR A 50 1.55 1.18 3.35
CA TYR A 50 0.44 1.02 2.41
C TYR A 50 0.22 2.27 1.56
N LEU A 51 0.23 3.46 2.19
CA LEU A 51 0.02 4.72 1.48
C LEU A 51 1.15 4.99 0.49
N GLU A 52 2.40 4.74 0.89
CA GLU A 52 3.57 4.88 0.02
C GLU A 52 3.48 3.92 -1.18
N CYS A 53 3.28 2.62 -0.95
CA CYS A 53 3.17 1.64 -2.02
C CYS A 53 2.02 1.97 -2.98
N ARG A 54 0.86 2.35 -2.44
CA ARG A 54 -0.30 2.75 -3.25
C ARG A 54 0.00 3.99 -4.10
N SER A 55 0.68 4.99 -3.53
CA SER A 55 1.03 6.21 -4.24
C SER A 55 2.02 5.92 -5.37
N THR A 56 3.09 5.19 -5.06
CA THR A 56 4.14 4.79 -6.02
C THR A 56 3.58 3.94 -7.14
N GLY A 57 2.75 2.93 -6.84
CA GLY A 57 2.15 2.08 -7.87
C GLY A 57 1.27 2.86 -8.85
N ARG A 58 0.46 3.80 -8.35
CA ARG A 58 -0.36 4.69 -9.20
C ARG A 58 0.50 5.64 -10.04
N LEU A 59 1.58 6.16 -9.46
CA LEU A 59 2.50 7.05 -10.18
C LEU A 59 3.17 6.32 -11.34
N LEU A 60 3.67 5.10 -11.10
CA LEU A 60 4.28 4.25 -12.13
C LEU A 60 3.29 3.93 -13.26
N GLN A 61 2.07 3.50 -12.92
CA GLN A 61 1.04 3.25 -13.93
C GLN A 61 0.69 4.50 -14.74
N SER A 62 0.72 5.69 -14.13
CA SER A 62 0.50 6.95 -14.83
C SER A 62 1.60 7.30 -15.84
N TYR A 63 2.84 6.84 -15.60
CA TYR A 63 3.93 7.01 -16.57
C TYR A 63 3.80 6.02 -17.74
N GLY A 64 3.48 4.75 -17.46
CA GLY A 64 3.23 3.77 -18.50
C GLY A 64 2.08 4.17 -19.45
N GLY A 65 0.97 4.70 -18.90
CA GLY A 65 -0.14 5.20 -19.71
C GLY A 65 0.19 6.44 -20.55
N LYS A 66 1.13 7.28 -20.10
CA LYS A 66 1.60 8.45 -20.88
C LYS A 66 2.56 8.03 -21.99
N GLU A 67 3.44 7.07 -21.75
CA GLU A 67 4.35 6.54 -22.77
C GLU A 67 3.58 5.83 -23.90
N ASP A 68 2.50 5.12 -23.59
CA ASP A 68 1.67 4.45 -24.60
C ASP A 68 0.95 5.47 -25.51
N SER A 69 0.39 6.53 -24.93
CA SER A 69 -0.23 7.63 -25.68
C SER A 69 0.74 8.46 -26.53
N GLY A 70 2.04 8.37 -26.27
CA GLY A 70 3.11 9.03 -27.04
C GLY A 70 3.65 8.19 -28.19
N ARG A 71 3.36 6.88 -28.24
CA ARG A 71 3.79 5.96 -29.30
C ARG A 71 2.78 5.82 -30.46
N GLU A 72 1.56 6.34 -30.31
CA GLU A 72 0.53 6.32 -31.36
C GLU A 72 0.60 7.50 -32.37
N LYS A 73 1.79 8.09 -32.63
CA LYS A 73 1.95 9.12 -33.66
C LYS A 73 3.11 8.85 -34.61
#